data_AF-A0A4V2SUP2-F1
#
_entry.id   AF-A0A4V2SUP2-F1
#
_cell.length_a   1.000
_cell.length_b   1.000
_cell.length_c   1.000
_cell.angle_alpha   90.00
_cell.angle_beta   90.00
_cell.angle_gamma   90.00
#
_symmetry.space_group_name_H-M   'P 1'
#
loop_
_entity.id
_entity.type
_entity.pdbx_description
1 polymer ?
#
loop_
_entity_poly.entity_id
_entity_poly.type
_entity_poly.pdbx_seq_one_letter_code
_entity_poly.pdbx_strand_id
1 'polypeptide(L)'
;MSGTFMLFTWSVAIVSALIATFSLKAPRVLSIILGAILAQGLMFVGGHMLHLYFGPIVDIGGTATPVVTDIVLALVGAFLGAFLAKAFRRGR
;
A
#
# COMPACT_ATOMS: atom_id res chain seq x y z
N MET A 1 15.96 -3.74 7.31
CA MET A 1 15.33 -3.89 5.97
C MET A 1 16.37 -3.64 4.91
N SER A 2 16.45 -4.49 3.89
CA SER A 2 17.33 -4.25 2.75
C SER A 2 16.83 -3.06 1.92
N GLY A 3 17.74 -2.33 1.27
CA GLY A 3 17.35 -1.24 0.36
C GLY A 3 16.44 -1.73 -0.77
N THR A 4 16.66 -2.96 -1.24
CA THR A 4 15.85 -3.63 -2.26
C THR A 4 14.41 -3.87 -1.80
N PHE A 5 14.22 -4.34 -0.55
CA PHE A 5 12.89 -4.54 0.02
C PHE A 5 12.15 -3.20 0.22
N MET A 6 12.87 -2.17 0.64
CA MET A 6 12.30 -0.82 0.76
C MET A 6 11.84 -0.31 -0.62
N LEU A 7 12.68 -0.42 -1.65
CA LEU A 7 12.30 -0.04 -3.01
C LEU A 7 11.08 -0.81 -3.52
N PHE A 8 11.01 -2.12 -3.23
CA PHE A 8 9.87 -2.96 -3.59
C PHE A 8 8.58 -2.46 -2.93
N THR A 9 8.55 -2.35 -1.61
CA THR A 9 7.34 -1.93 -0.87
C THR A 9 6.89 -0.52 -1.25
N TRP A 10 7.82 0.43 -1.41
CA TRP A 10 7.47 1.78 -1.86
C TRP A 10 6.93 1.81 -3.29
N SER A 11 7.52 1.03 -4.20
CA SER A 11 7.02 0.91 -5.57
C SER A 11 5.60 0.34 -5.60
N VAL A 12 5.36 -0.73 -4.85
CA VAL A 12 4.03 -1.34 -4.73
C VAL A 12 3.02 -0.37 -4.12
N ALA A 13 3.39 0.37 -3.07
CA ALA A 13 2.53 1.36 -2.45
C ALA A 13 2.14 2.49 -3.42
N ILE A 14 3.12 3.04 -4.17
CA ILE A 14 2.89 4.12 -5.14
C ILE A 14 2.02 3.63 -6.30
N VAL A 15 2.34 2.47 -6.88
CA VAL A 15 1.55 1.89 -7.98
C VAL A 15 0.12 1.61 -7.53
N SER A 16 -0.05 1.05 -6.33
CA SER A 16 -1.38 0.81 -5.75
C SER A 16 -2.15 2.11 -5.52
N ALA A 17 -1.49 3.15 -4.98
CA ALA A 17 -2.09 4.46 -4.76
C ALA A 17 -2.55 5.12 -6.07
N LEU A 18 -1.76 5.00 -7.14
CA LEU A 18 -2.14 5.47 -8.47
C LEU A 18 -3.37 4.71 -8.99
N ILE A 19 -3.36 3.38 -8.95
CA ILE A 19 -4.48 2.53 -9.37
C ILE A 19 -5.76 2.92 -8.62
N ALA A 20 -5.70 3.01 -7.30
CA ALA A 20 -6.84 3.37 -6.46
C ALA A 20 -7.36 4.78 -6.76
N THR A 21 -6.46 5.75 -6.94
CA THR A 21 -6.78 7.14 -7.25
C THR A 21 -7.54 7.26 -8.56
N PHE A 22 -7.07 6.60 -9.62
CA PHE A 22 -7.73 6.60 -10.92
C PHE A 22 -9.05 5.83 -10.89
N SER A 23 -9.09 4.68 -10.22
CA SER A 23 -10.29 3.84 -10.11
C SER A 23 -11.44 4.57 -9.42
N LEU A 24 -11.15 5.29 -8.32
CA LEU A 24 -12.18 6.00 -7.54
C LEU A 24 -12.48 7.41 -8.04
N LYS A 25 -11.77 7.90 -9.07
CA LYS A 25 -11.83 9.29 -9.55
C LYS A 25 -11.62 10.29 -8.39
N ALA A 26 -10.69 9.98 -7.50
CA ALA A 26 -10.39 10.76 -6.30
C ALA A 26 -9.49 11.98 -6.62
N PRO A 27 -9.44 13.01 -5.76
CA PRO A 27 -8.52 14.13 -5.95
C PRO A 27 -7.08 13.65 -5.95
N ARG A 28 -6.38 13.85 -7.08
CA ARG A 28 -5.14 13.13 -7.42
C ARG A 28 -4.05 13.23 -6.34
N VAL A 29 -3.67 14.45 -5.95
CA VAL A 29 -2.56 14.66 -5.02
C VAL A 29 -2.86 14.08 -3.63
N LEU A 30 -3.99 14.44 -3.05
CA LEU A 30 -4.38 14.00 -1.70
C LEU A 30 -4.58 12.47 -1.64
N SER A 31 -5.19 11.91 -2.68
CA SER A 31 -5.46 10.47 -2.80
C SER A 31 -4.17 9.66 -2.92
N ILE A 32 -3.20 10.12 -3.71
CA ILE A 32 -1.90 9.44 -3.86
C ILE A 32 -1.12 9.48 -2.55
N ILE A 33 -1.07 10.63 -1.88
CA ILE A 33 -0.34 10.78 -0.60
C ILE A 33 -0.98 9.90 0.47
N LEU A 34 -2.29 10.03 0.71
CA LEU A 34 -3.00 9.23 1.71
C LEU A 34 -2.94 7.74 1.38
N GLY A 35 -3.10 7.39 0.10
CA GLY A 35 -3.03 6.01 -0.37
C GLY A 35 -1.66 5.39 -0.15
N ALA A 36 -0.57 6.10 -0.43
CA ALA A 36 0.78 5.60 -0.21
C ALA A 36 1.10 5.42 1.29
N ILE A 37 0.69 6.37 2.13
CA ILE A 37 0.86 6.29 3.59
C ILE A 37 0.10 5.10 4.16
N LEU A 38 -1.19 4.95 3.79
CA LEU A 38 -2.02 3.83 4.27
C LEU A 38 -1.54 2.48 3.74
N ALA A 39 -1.12 2.40 2.48
CA ALA A 39 -0.55 1.19 1.91
C ALA A 39 0.71 0.74 2.68
N GLN A 40 1.64 1.67 2.94
CA GLN A 40 2.84 1.41 3.75
C GLN A 40 2.49 0.98 5.17
N GLY A 41 1.58 1.72 5.82
CA GLY A 41 1.12 1.39 7.18
C GLY A 41 0.50 0.01 7.26
N LEU A 42 -0.36 -0.37 6.30
CA LEU A 42 -1.02 -1.67 6.29
C LEU A 42 -0.06 -2.82 5.97
N MET A 43 0.88 -2.65 5.03
CA MET A 43 1.93 -3.65 4.80
C MET A 43 2.79 -3.86 6.06
N PHE A 44 3.15 -2.77 6.74
CA PHE A 44 3.91 -2.85 7.99
C PHE A 44 3.13 -3.56 9.08
N VAL A 45 1.90 -3.13 9.37
CA VAL A 45 1.05 -3.74 10.41
C VAL A 45 0.72 -5.19 10.08
N GLY A 46 0.30 -5.46 8.84
CA GLY A 46 -0.08 -6.81 8.42
C GLY A 46 1.10 -7.78 8.41
N GLY A 47 2.24 -7.38 7.85
CA GLY A 47 3.41 -8.23 7.73
C GLY A 47 4.22 -8.40 9.03
N HIS A 48 4.35 -7.34 9.84
CA HIS A 48 5.24 -7.34 11.01
C HIS A 48 4.53 -7.46 12.36
N MET A 49 3.29 -6.97 12.50
CA MET A 49 2.57 -6.99 13.78
C MET A 49 1.58 -8.15 13.86
N LEU A 50 0.89 -8.42 12.75
CA LEU A 50 -0.16 -9.45 12.69
C LEU A 50 0.33 -10.78 12.10
N HIS A 51 1.56 -10.83 11.59
CA HIS A 51 2.13 -12.03 10.97
C HIS A 51 1.19 -12.65 9.92
N LEU A 52 0.53 -11.79 9.12
CA LEU A 52 -0.32 -12.23 8.03
C LEU A 52 0.58 -12.73 6.90
N TYR A 53 0.59 -14.06 6.71
CA TYR A 53 1.36 -14.72 5.68
C TYR A 53 0.42 -15.51 4.77
N PHE A 54 0.14 -14.96 3.59
CA PHE A 54 -0.57 -15.66 2.52
C PHE A 54 0.32 -15.74 1.28
N GLY A 55 0.41 -16.95 0.72
CA GLY A 55 1.16 -17.22 -0.50
C GLY A 55 2.64 -17.53 -0.28
N PRO A 56 3.41 -17.63 -1.38
CA PRO A 56 4.82 -18.00 -1.34
C PRO A 56 5.68 -16.90 -0.70
N ILE A 57 6.61 -17.32 0.16
CA ILE A 57 7.63 -16.45 0.75
C ILE A 57 8.76 -16.31 -0.25
N VAL A 58 9.12 -15.08 -0.58
CA VAL A 58 10.24 -14.75 -1.49
C VAL A 58 11.28 -13.96 -0.72
N ASP A 59 12.55 -14.29 -0.92
CA ASP A 59 13.64 -13.49 -0.38
C ASP A 59 13.93 -12.31 -1.32
N ILE A 60 13.74 -11.09 -0.81
CA ILE A 60 14.05 -9.85 -1.53
C ILE A 60 15.20 -9.13 -0.81
N GLY A 61 16.41 -9.37 -1.30
CA GLY A 61 17.62 -8.72 -0.79
C GLY A 61 17.96 -9.10 0.66
N GLY A 62 17.74 -10.34 1.07
CA GLY A 62 17.98 -10.83 2.43
C GLY A 62 16.82 -10.57 3.39
N THR A 63 15.62 -10.36 2.87
CA THR A 63 14.39 -10.18 3.67
C THR A 63 13.31 -11.09 3.09
N ALA A 64 12.98 -12.15 3.83
CA ALA A 64 11.91 -13.08 3.48
C ALA A 64 10.55 -12.42 3.69
N THR A 65 9.78 -12.23 2.62
CA THR A 65 8.48 -11.55 2.67
C THR A 65 7.39 -12.30 1.90
N PRO A 66 6.15 -12.35 2.39
CA PRO A 66 5.00 -12.83 1.63
C PRO A 66 4.57 -11.78 0.58
N VAL A 67 5.21 -11.79 -0.59
CA VAL A 67 5.01 -10.80 -1.67
C VAL A 67 3.53 -10.56 -2.00
N VAL A 68 2.75 -11.62 -2.07
CA VAL A 68 1.30 -11.54 -2.38
C VAL A 68 0.55 -10.78 -1.28
N THR A 69 0.88 -11.03 -0.02
CA THR A 69 0.23 -10.35 1.11
C THR A 69 0.56 -8.86 1.12
N ASP A 70 1.82 -8.50 0.87
CA ASP A 70 2.24 -7.09 0.79
C ASP A 70 1.47 -6.35 -0.31
N ILE A 71 1.33 -6.96 -1.50
CA ILE A 71 0.58 -6.37 -2.61
C ILE A 71 -0.89 -6.19 -2.26
N VAL A 72 -1.53 -7.20 -1.65
CA VAL A 72 -2.94 -7.12 -1.25
C VAL A 72 -3.14 -6.03 -0.19
N LEU A 73 -2.30 -5.98 0.83
CA LEU A 73 -2.37 -4.96 1.89
C LEU A 73 -2.13 -3.55 1.34
N ALA A 74 -1.18 -3.41 0.40
CA ALA A 74 -0.93 -2.15 -0.27
C ALA A 74 -2.14 -1.67 -1.07
N LEU A 75 -2.80 -2.57 -1.81
CA LEU A 75 -4.04 -2.24 -2.53
C LEU A 75 -5.13 -1.81 -1.56
N VAL A 76 -5.38 -2.59 -0.51
CA VAL A 76 -6.40 -2.24 0.51
C VAL A 76 -6.12 -0.85 1.10
N GLY A 77 -4.88 -0.57 1.50
CA GLY A 77 -4.50 0.74 2.04
C GLY A 77 -4.63 1.88 1.03
N ALA A 78 -4.22 1.65 -0.21
CA ALA A 78 -4.36 2.61 -1.29
C ALA A 78 -5.83 2.96 -1.57
N PHE A 79 -6.71 1.96 -1.61
CA PHE A 79 -8.15 2.16 -1.81
C PHE A 79 -8.80 2.91 -0.64
N LEU A 80 -8.40 2.60 0.60
CA LEU A 80 -8.85 3.33 1.79
C LEU A 80 -8.39 4.80 1.74
N GLY A 81 -7.12 5.06 1.39
CA GLY A 81 -6.60 6.42 1.28
C GLY A 81 -7.29 7.23 0.19
N ALA A 82 -7.54 6.63 -0.97
CA ALA A 82 -8.28 7.25 -2.07
C ALA A 82 -9.75 7.52 -1.71
N PHE A 83 -10.38 6.61 -0.97
CA PHE A 83 -11.73 6.80 -0.45
C PHE A 83 -11.80 7.96 0.54
N LEU A 84 -10.88 8.01 1.52
CA LEU A 84 -10.79 9.11 2.48
C LEU A 84 -10.57 10.46 1.78
N ALA A 85 -9.65 10.52 0.82
CA ALA A 85 -9.40 11.74 0.03
C ALA A 85 -10.67 12.22 -0.69
N LYS A 86 -11.48 11.30 -1.20
CA LYS A 86 -12.76 11.61 -1.84
C LYS A 86 -13.81 12.09 -0.84
N ALA A 87 -13.86 11.49 0.36
CA ALA A 87 -14.75 11.91 1.45
C ALA A 87 -14.42 13.34 1.92
N PHE A 88 -13.14 13.67 2.11
CA PHE A 88 -12.71 15.02 2.49
C PHE A 88 -13.08 16.08 1.44
N ARG A 89 -13.11 15.72 0.16
CA ARG A 89 -13.57 16.63 -0.90
C ARG A 89 -15.08 16.86 -0.88
N ARG A 90 -15.89 15.87 -0.49
CA ARG A 90 -17.37 16.00 -0.44
C ARG A 90 -17.86 16.76 0.79
N GLY A 91 -17.06 16.83 1.84
CA GLY A 91 -17.36 17.62 3.03
C GLY A 91 -17.08 19.12 2.89
N ARG A 92 -16.65 19.57 1.71
CA ARG A 92 -16.52 20.99 1.32
C ARG A 92 -17.53 21.29 0.23
#